data_AF-A0A2P8QS93-F1
#
_entry.id   AF-A0A2P8QS93-F1
#
_cell.length_a   1.000
_cell.length_b   1.000
_cell.length_c   1.000
_cell.angle_alpha   90.00
_cell.angle_beta   90.00
_cell.angle_gamma   90.00
#
_symmetry.space_group_name_H-M   'P 1'
#
loop_
_entity.id
_entity.type
_entity.pdbx_description
1 polymer ?
#
loop_
_entity_poly.entity_id
_entity_poly.type
_entity_poly.pdbx_seq_one_letter_code
_entity_poly.pdbx_strand_id
1 'polypeptide(L)' 'MVHQSQLEISTKSHGDMHDLTDEVSRIVKNSGI' A
#
# COMPACT_ATOMS: atom_id res chain seq x y z
N MET A 1 6.93 18.66 5.23
CA MET A 1 5.59 18.08 5.42
C MET A 1 5.70 16.58 5.26
N VAL A 2 4.93 15.79 6.01
CA VAL A 2 4.97 14.32 5.96
C VAL A 2 3.61 13.83 5.48
N HIS A 3 3.59 12.97 4.46
CA HIS A 3 2.38 12.30 3.96
C HIS A 3 2.35 10.86 4.50
N GLN A 4 1.21 10.46 5.06
CA GLN A 4 1.01 9.14 5.64
C GLN A 4 -0.29 8.53 5.11
N SER A 5 -0.24 7.23 4.82
CA SER A 5 -1.40 6.44 4.39
C SER A 5 -1.37 5.07 5.06
N GLN A 6 -2.55 4.52 5.35
CA GLN A 6 -2.73 3.21 5.96
C GLN A 6 -3.39 2.27 4.96
N LEU A 7 -2.84 1.08 4.80
CA LEU A 7 -3.40 -0.02 4.03
C LEU A 7 -3.79 -1.14 4.99
N GLU A 8 -5.03 -1.61 4.88
CA GLU A 8 -5.51 -2.79 5.60
C GLU A 8 -5.73 -3.91 4.58
N ILE A 9 -5.07 -5.04 4.81
CA ILE A 9 -5.06 -6.17 3.89
C ILE A 9 -5.53 -7.41 4.64
N SER A 10 -6.64 -7.97 4.17
CA SER A 10 -7.13 -9.27 4.66
C SER A 10 -6.30 -10.39 4.04
N THR A 11 -5.56 -11.12 4.86
CA THR A 11 -4.75 -12.27 4.41
C THR A 11 -5.49 -13.59 4.62
N LYS A 12 -5.23 -14.58 3.76
CA LYS A 12 -5.83 -15.92 3.82
C LYS A 12 -4.95 -16.97 4.49
N SER A 13 -3.91 -16.56 5.23
CA SER A 13 -2.89 -17.43 5.85
C SER A 13 -2.10 -18.29 4.83
N HIS A 14 -1.11 -19.07 5.27
CA HIS A 14 -0.32 -20.01 4.43
C HIS A 14 0.46 -19.38 3.25
N GLY A 15 1.29 -18.38 3.51
CA GLY A 15 2.18 -17.81 2.48
C GLY A 15 1.47 -16.93 1.46
N ASP A 16 0.33 -16.35 1.84
CA ASP A 16 -0.44 -15.42 1.04
C ASP A 16 0.36 -14.13 0.75
N MET A 17 0.88 -14.03 -0.47
CA MET A 17 1.66 -12.89 -0.96
C MET A 17 0.76 -11.96 -1.76
N HIS A 18 0.70 -10.70 -1.34
CA HIS A 18 -0.06 -9.65 -2.01
C HIS A 18 0.90 -8.72 -2.72
N ASP A 19 0.69 -8.52 -4.03
CA ASP A 19 1.35 -7.44 -4.75
C ASP A 19 0.64 -6.13 -4.40
N LEU A 20 1.41 -5.15 -3.92
CA LEU A 20 0.93 -3.83 -3.49
C LEU A 20 1.46 -2.70 -4.38
N THR A 21 2.05 -3.04 -5.52
CA THR A 21 2.76 -2.08 -6.38
C THR A 21 1.85 -0.93 -6.82
N ASP A 22 0.60 -1.23 -7.18
CA ASP A 22 -0.35 -0.21 -7.63
C ASP A 22 -0.85 0.66 -6.48
N GLU A 23 -1.14 0.08 -5.32
CA GLU A 23 -1.56 0.76 -4.11
C GLU A 23 -0.47 1.74 -3.64
N VAL A 24 0.78 1.27 -3.56
CA VAL A 24 1.92 2.10 -3.19
C VAL A 24 2.16 3.20 -4.24
N SER A 25 2.03 2.88 -5.53
CA SER A 25 2.16 3.88 -6.60
C SER A 25 1.13 5.01 -6.48
N ARG A 26 -0.11 4.70 -6.06
CA ARG A 26 -1.14 5.72 -5.78
C ARG A 26 -0.79 6.56 -4.56
N ILE A 27 -0.27 5.94 -3.48
CA ILE A 27 0.14 6.65 -2.27
C ILE A 27 1.27 7.65 -2.58
N VAL A 28 2.26 7.23 -3.37
CA VAL A 28 3.37 8.11 -3.79
C VAL A 28 2.83 9.28 -4.62
N LYS A 29 2.01 9.02 -5.64
CA LYS A 29 1.38 10.10 -6.45
C LYS A 29 0.59 11.09 -5.59
N ASN A 30 -0.18 10.61 -4.63
CA ASN A 30 -0.97 11.45 -3.73
C ASN A 30 -0.11 12.23 -2.72
N SER A 31 1.11 11.77 -2.45
CA SER A 31 2.05 12.47 -1.57
C SER A 31 2.65 13.72 -2.20
N GLY A 32 2.53 13.89 -3.52
CA GLY A 32 3.08 15.03 -4.26
C GLY A 32 4.61 14.97 -4.44
N ILE A 33 5.20 13.77 -4.30
CA ILE A 33 6.61 13.46 -4.57
C ILE A 33 6.74 12.84 -5.95
#